data_AF-A0A523R0T5-F1
#
_entry.id   AF-A0A523R0T5-F1
#
_cell.length_a   1.000
_cell.length_b   1.000
_cell.length_c   1.000
_cell.angle_alpha   90.00
_cell.angle_beta   90.00
_cell.angle_gamma   90.00
#
_symmetry.space_group_name_H-M   'P 1'
#
loop_
_entity.id
_entity.type
_entity.pdbx_description
1 polymer ?
#
loop_
_entity_poly.entity_id
_entity_poly.type
_entity_poly.pdbx_seq_one_letter_code
_entity_poly.pdbx_strand_id
1 'polypeptide(L)'
;MELNVEDTAEIGLKFVNGVIGSVHLDYNQRPPRHQLEIVCTQGTILWDNAGKSLEVYSTEKQEWQPYSLPADFERDHLFRAQMIHFLEVVEGKAEPECTLQDGVRALKLALAARQSAEIGQRITFHGC
;
A
#
# COMPACT_ATOMS: atom_id res chain seq x y z
N MET A 1 -27.28 -2.40 -7.67
CA MET A 1 -26.60 -3.57 -7.10
C MET A 1 -26.39 -3.26 -5.63
N GLU A 2 -27.21 -3.81 -4.74
CA GLU A 2 -27.00 -3.71 -3.30
C GLU A 2 -26.25 -4.98 -2.87
N LEU A 3 -24.91 -4.91 -2.89
CA LEU A 3 -24.10 -5.83 -2.13
C LEU A 3 -24.05 -5.27 -0.71
N ASN A 4 -24.46 -6.05 0.29
CA ASN A 4 -24.36 -5.67 1.70
C ASN A 4 -22.90 -5.82 2.16
N VAL A 5 -22.04 -4.94 1.66
CA VAL A 5 -20.61 -4.84 1.96
C VAL A 5 -20.28 -3.38 2.30
N GLU A 6 -19.21 -3.18 3.06
CA GLU A 6 -18.74 -1.84 3.39
C GLU A 6 -18.37 -1.06 2.11
N ASP A 7 -18.97 0.12 1.94
CA ASP A 7 -18.69 1.00 0.79
C ASP A 7 -17.49 1.92 1.05
N THR A 8 -17.13 2.12 2.32
CA THR A 8 -16.04 2.96 2.81
C THR A 8 -15.41 2.34 4.06
N ALA A 9 -14.09 2.41 4.18
CA ALA A 9 -13.33 2.02 5.36
C ALA A 9 -12.21 3.03 5.66
N GLU A 10 -12.09 3.40 6.94
CA GLU A 10 -10.98 4.18 7.47
C GLU A 10 -10.28 3.35 8.55
N ILE A 11 -9.00 3.03 8.33
CA ILE A 11 -8.26 2.06 9.16
C ILE A 11 -7.03 2.74 9.74
N GLY A 12 -6.97 2.85 11.06
CA GLY A 12 -5.77 3.27 11.79
C GLY A 12 -4.88 2.09 12.17
N LEU A 13 -3.59 2.19 11.88
CA LEU A 13 -2.56 1.20 12.20
C LEU A 13 -1.51 1.80 13.12
N LYS A 14 -1.03 1.03 14.10
CA LYS A 14 0.13 1.38 14.93
C LYS A 14 1.11 0.23 14.97
N PHE A 15 2.30 0.47 14.44
CA PHE A 15 3.37 -0.51 14.33
C PHE A 15 4.21 -0.56 15.61
N VAL A 16 4.93 -1.67 15.81
CA VAL A 16 5.76 -1.91 17.01
C VAL A 16 6.87 -0.88 17.18
N ASN A 17 7.40 -0.35 16.07
CA ASN A 17 8.42 0.70 16.05
C ASN A 17 7.84 2.12 16.29
N GLY A 18 6.55 2.23 16.59
CA GLY A 18 5.88 3.51 16.86
C GLY A 18 5.37 4.23 15.62
N VAL A 19 5.63 3.74 14.41
CA VAL A 19 5.04 4.28 13.18
C VAL A 19 3.51 4.16 13.26
N ILE A 20 2.82 5.18 12.75
CA ILE A 20 1.36 5.21 12.62
C ILE A 20 1.05 5.23 11.13
N GLY A 21 0.09 4.41 10.72
CA GLY A 21 -0.43 4.39 9.36
C GLY A 21 -1.93 4.64 9.36
N SER A 22 -2.43 5.22 8.27
CA SER A 22 -3.84 5.29 7.96
C SER A 22 -4.08 4.68 6.58
N VAL A 23 -5.20 3.98 6.43
CA VAL A 23 -5.63 3.43 5.15
C VAL A 23 -7.09 3.84 4.94
N HIS A 24 -7.30 4.64 3.89
CA HIS A 24 -8.61 5.04 3.40
C HIS A 24 -8.94 4.19 2.18
N LEU A 25 -10.11 3.57 2.18
CA LEU A 25 -10.65 2.81 1.06
C LEU A 25 -12.10 3.18 0.87
N ASP A 26 -12.51 3.45 -0.36
CA ASP A 26 -13.89 3.75 -0.66
C ASP A 26 -14.25 3.38 -2.11
N TYR A 27 -15.54 3.13 -2.35
CA TYR A 27 -16.12 2.91 -3.68
C TYR A 27 -16.84 4.16 -4.23
N ASN A 28 -16.84 5.25 -3.48
CA ASN A 28 -17.66 6.43 -3.71
C ASN A 28 -16.92 7.53 -4.48
N GLN A 29 -15.59 7.55 -4.38
CA GLN A 29 -14.69 8.55 -4.92
C GLN A 29 -14.66 8.50 -6.45
N ARG A 30 -14.81 9.68 -7.05
CA ARG A 30 -14.74 9.89 -8.50
C ARG A 30 -13.95 11.16 -8.78
N PRO A 31 -12.80 11.10 -9.48
CA PRO A 31 -12.19 9.92 -10.10
C PRO A 31 -11.54 8.97 -9.07
N PRO A 32 -11.28 7.69 -9.44
CA PRO A 32 -10.52 6.77 -8.58
C PRO A 32 -9.14 7.33 -8.25
N ARG A 33 -8.68 7.15 -7.02
CA ARG A 33 -7.41 7.70 -6.53
C ARG A 33 -6.64 6.64 -5.76
N HIS A 34 -5.40 6.38 -6.17
CA HIS A 34 -4.46 5.57 -5.40
C HIS A 34 -3.23 6.43 -5.10
N GLN A 35 -3.01 6.69 -3.83
CA GLN A 35 -1.92 7.53 -3.37
C GLN A 35 -1.26 6.92 -2.14
N LEU A 36 0.00 7.29 -1.92
CA LEU A 36 0.78 6.91 -0.77
C LEU A 36 1.60 8.11 -0.31
N GLU A 37 1.56 8.39 0.98
CA GLU A 37 2.43 9.34 1.64
C GLU A 37 3.25 8.61 2.71
N ILE A 38 4.57 8.82 2.69
CA ILE A 38 5.47 8.32 3.72
C ILE A 38 6.23 9.51 4.29
N VAL A 39 5.93 9.86 5.54
CA VAL A 39 6.63 10.91 6.27
C VAL A 39 7.75 10.30 7.10
N CYS A 40 8.97 10.71 6.82
CA CYS A 40 10.19 10.28 7.48
C CYS A 40 10.85 11.46 8.23
N THR A 41 11.86 11.17 9.05
CA THR A 41 12.58 12.20 9.81
C THR A 41 13.39 13.17 8.93
N GLN A 42 13.76 12.74 7.72
CA GLN A 42 14.61 13.50 6.79
C GLN A 42 13.89 13.92 5.50
N GLY A 43 12.58 13.70 5.43
CA GLY A 43 11.86 13.97 4.20
C GLY A 43 10.49 13.30 4.13
N THR A 44 9.83 13.52 3.01
CA THR A 44 8.50 12.96 2.73
C THR A 44 8.48 12.42 1.32
N ILE A 45 7.87 11.26 1.12
CA ILE A 45 7.63 10.67 -0.19
C ILE A 45 6.14 10.78 -0.47
N LEU A 46 5.78 11.36 -1.62
CA LEU A 46 4.43 11.40 -2.15
C LEU A 46 4.38 10.63 -3.46
N TRP A 47 3.42 9.72 -3.56
CA TRP A 47 3.15 8.97 -4.78
C TRP A 47 1.68 9.11 -5.17
N ASP A 48 1.44 9.42 -6.46
CA ASP A 48 0.13 9.45 -7.07
C ASP A 48 0.11 8.61 -8.34
N ASN A 49 -0.67 7.54 -8.30
CA ASN A 49 -0.84 6.64 -9.45
C ASN A 49 -1.52 7.33 -10.63
N ALA A 50 -2.55 8.13 -10.39
CA ALA A 50 -3.33 8.78 -11.44
C ALA A 50 -2.50 9.89 -12.10
N GLY A 51 -1.76 10.65 -11.27
CA GLY A 51 -0.81 11.66 -11.72
C GLY A 51 0.47 11.09 -12.35
N LYS A 52 0.72 9.78 -12.24
CA LYS A 52 1.99 9.12 -12.61
C LYS A 52 3.20 9.83 -11.98
N SER A 53 3.05 10.32 -10.75
CA SER A 53 4.06 11.14 -10.08
C SER A 53 4.62 10.44 -8.84
N LEU A 54 5.91 10.66 -8.64
CA LEU A 54 6.62 10.38 -7.40
C LEU A 54 7.40 11.65 -7.06
N GLU A 55 7.18 12.21 -5.88
CA GLU A 55 7.86 13.39 -5.39
C GLU A 55 8.50 13.08 -4.05
N VAL A 56 9.75 13.51 -3.87
CA VAL A 56 10.49 13.32 -2.62
C VAL A 56 10.94 14.66 -2.10
N TYR A 57 10.45 15.04 -0.94
CA TYR A 57 10.94 16.18 -0.17
C TYR A 57 12.18 15.76 0.62
N SER A 58 13.23 16.57 0.57
CA SER A 58 14.43 16.39 1.39
C SER A 58 14.58 17.56 2.36
N THR A 59 14.79 17.27 3.66
CA THR A 59 15.06 18.32 4.65
C THR A 59 16.44 18.96 4.49
N GLU A 60 17.40 18.25 3.88
CA GLU A 60 18.74 18.77 3.58
C GLU A 60 18.70 19.82 2.47
N LYS A 61 17.98 19.53 1.38
CA LYS A 61 17.87 20.43 0.22
C LYS A 61 16.73 21.44 0.35
N GLN A 62 15.80 21.19 1.27
CA GLN A 62 14.58 21.98 1.49
C GLN A 62 13.70 22.13 0.25
N GLU A 63 13.69 21.13 -0.62
CA GLU A 63 12.94 21.15 -1.88
C GLU A 63 12.27 19.81 -2.17
N TRP A 64 11.22 19.85 -2.99
CA TRP A 64 10.62 18.67 -3.60
C TRP A 64 11.38 18.31 -4.87
N GLN A 65 11.72 17.03 -5.00
CA GLN A 65 12.40 16.48 -6.16
C GLN A 65 11.45 15.52 -6.88
N PRO A 66 11.09 15.79 -8.15
CA PRO A 66 10.25 14.89 -8.92
C PRO A 66 11.07 13.70 -9.43
N TYR A 67 10.46 12.52 -9.41
CA TYR A 67 10.95 11.29 -9.99
C TYR A 67 9.95 10.83 -11.03
N SER A 68 10.31 11.00 -12.30
CA SER A 68 9.46 10.57 -13.41
C SER A 68 9.57 9.07 -13.62
N LEU A 69 8.44 8.45 -13.94
CA LEU A 69 8.44 7.12 -14.52
C LEU A 69 9.16 7.14 -15.88
N PRO A 70 9.66 5.98 -16.36
CA PRO A 70 10.15 5.84 -17.73
C PRO A 70 9.13 6.36 -18.74
N ALA A 71 9.62 6.98 -19.83
CA ALA A 71 8.76 7.63 -20.82
C ALA A 71 7.79 6.64 -21.51
N ASP A 72 8.17 5.37 -21.59
CA ASP A 72 7.42 4.26 -22.15
C ASP A 72 6.63 3.47 -21.09
N PHE A 73 6.52 3.98 -19.86
CA PHE A 73 5.81 3.27 -18.79
C PHE A 73 4.30 3.21 -19.03
N GLU A 74 3.88 2.02 -19.47
CA GLU A 74 2.48 1.57 -19.50
C GLU A 74 2.10 0.75 -18.27
N ARG A 75 0.82 0.83 -17.86
CA ARG A 75 0.26 0.05 -16.75
C ARG A 75 0.47 -1.46 -16.92
N ASP A 76 0.46 -1.94 -18.15
CA ASP A 76 0.66 -3.35 -18.50
C ASP A 76 2.05 -3.88 -18.09
N HIS A 77 3.07 -3.00 -17.96
CA HIS A 77 4.39 -3.41 -17.49
C HIS A 77 4.33 -4.03 -16.08
N LEU A 78 3.48 -3.50 -15.19
CA LEU A 78 3.33 -4.03 -13.83
C LEU A 78 2.82 -5.48 -13.85
N PHE A 79 1.81 -5.76 -14.67
CA PHE A 79 1.23 -7.10 -14.78
C PHE A 79 2.20 -8.08 -15.45
N ARG A 80 2.92 -7.64 -16.49
CA ARG A 80 3.94 -8.47 -17.15
C ARG A 80 5.09 -8.79 -16.21
N ALA A 81 5.61 -7.79 -15.50
CA ALA A 81 6.68 -7.97 -14.53
C ALA A 81 6.28 -8.98 -13.45
N GLN A 82 5.06 -8.86 -12.89
CA GLN A 82 4.55 -9.81 -11.91
C GLN A 82 4.44 -11.24 -12.46
N MET A 83 3.95 -11.41 -13.69
CA MET A 83 3.83 -12.73 -14.31
C MET A 83 5.18 -13.37 -14.61
N ILE A 84 6.14 -12.59 -15.12
CA ILE A 84 7.51 -13.05 -15.36
C ILE A 84 8.14 -13.50 -14.04
N HIS A 85 8.06 -12.67 -13.00
CA HIS A 85 8.58 -13.01 -11.67
C HIS A 85 7.95 -14.28 -11.11
N PHE A 86 6.64 -14.44 -11.26
CA PHE A 86 5.94 -15.66 -10.84
C PHE A 86 6.50 -16.92 -11.51
N LEU A 87 6.74 -16.88 -12.83
CA LEU A 87 7.32 -17.99 -13.57
C LEU A 87 8.76 -18.28 -13.10
N GLU A 88 9.57 -17.24 -12.88
CA GLU A 88 10.94 -17.38 -12.36
C GLU A 88 10.96 -18.04 -10.98
N VAL A 89 10.02 -17.70 -10.10
CA VAL A 89 9.88 -18.35 -8.78
C VAL A 89 9.49 -19.83 -8.94
N VAL A 90 8.52 -20.14 -9.81
CA VAL A 90 8.10 -21.54 -10.07
C VAL A 90 9.25 -22.37 -10.63
N GLU A 91 10.11 -21.77 -11.45
CA GLU A 91 11.30 -22.41 -12.02
C GLU A 91 12.51 -22.46 -11.06
N GLY A 92 12.40 -21.88 -9.86
CA GLY A 92 13.50 -21.82 -8.88
C GLY A 92 14.63 -20.86 -9.25
N LYS A 93 14.35 -19.87 -10.12
CA LYS A 93 15.30 -18.85 -10.58
C LYS A 93 15.26 -17.57 -9.74
N ALA A 94 14.19 -17.36 -8.99
CA ALA A 94 14.01 -16.21 -8.10
C ALA A 94 13.30 -16.63 -6.81
N GLU A 95 13.46 -15.83 -5.76
CA GLU A 95 12.64 -15.92 -4.55
C GLU A 95 11.43 -14.97 -4.67
N PRO A 96 10.27 -15.31 -4.08
CA PRO A 96 9.10 -14.44 -4.16
C PRO A 96 9.33 -13.11 -3.44
N GLU A 97 9.18 -11.98 -4.15
CA GLU A 97 9.23 -10.65 -3.54
C GLU A 97 8.12 -10.44 -2.49
N CYS A 98 6.96 -11.06 -2.73
CA CYS A 98 5.86 -11.16 -1.77
C CYS A 98 5.68 -12.61 -1.37
N THR A 99 6.11 -12.96 -0.16
CA THR A 99 6.07 -14.34 0.34
C THR A 99 4.66 -14.75 0.75
N LEU A 100 4.43 -16.06 0.93
CA LEU A 100 3.19 -16.55 1.54
C LEU A 100 2.94 -15.92 2.92
N GLN A 101 4.00 -15.67 3.70
CA GLN A 101 3.88 -15.08 5.03
C GLN A 101 3.45 -13.61 4.95
N ASP A 102 3.86 -12.87 3.91
CA ASP A 102 3.36 -11.52 3.66
C ASP A 102 1.86 -11.53 3.38
N GLY A 103 1.40 -12.46 2.53
CA GLY A 103 -0.03 -12.65 2.25
C GLY A 103 -0.84 -12.99 3.51
N VAL A 104 -0.34 -13.92 4.34
CA VAL A 104 -0.98 -14.27 5.62
C VAL A 104 -1.02 -13.07 6.57
N ARG A 105 0.03 -12.25 6.64
CA ARG A 105 0.05 -11.03 7.46
C ARG A 105 -0.97 -10.00 6.97
N ALA A 106 -1.03 -9.75 5.66
CA ALA A 106 -2.00 -8.84 5.06
C ALA A 106 -3.44 -9.28 5.35
N LEU A 107 -3.74 -10.58 5.21
CA LEU A 107 -5.06 -11.12 5.52
C LEU A 107 -5.43 -10.96 7.01
N LYS A 108 -4.47 -11.22 7.92
CA LYS A 108 -4.69 -11.01 9.36
C LYS A 108 -5.01 -9.55 9.68
N LEU A 109 -4.32 -8.60 9.05
CA LEU A 109 -4.60 -7.17 9.21
C LEU A 109 -6.01 -6.80 8.73
N ALA A 110 -6.41 -7.27 7.54
CA ALA A 110 -7.74 -7.01 6.99
C ALA A 110 -8.86 -7.57 7.89
N LEU A 111 -8.72 -8.81 8.36
CA LEU A 111 -9.69 -9.42 9.27
C LEU A 111 -9.76 -8.70 10.63
N ALA A 112 -8.62 -8.25 11.15
CA ALA A 112 -8.59 -7.48 12.40
C ALA A 112 -9.22 -6.09 12.25
N ALA A 113 -9.02 -5.42 11.11
CA ALA A 113 -9.70 -4.15 10.82
C ALA A 113 -11.22 -4.34 10.78
N ARG A 114 -11.71 -5.40 10.13
CA ARG A 114 -13.14 -5.74 10.11
C ARG A 114 -13.67 -6.03 11.52
N GLN A 115 -12.97 -6.87 12.30
CA GLN A 115 -13.35 -7.15 13.68
C GLN A 115 -13.36 -5.88 14.55
N SER A 116 -12.38 -4.99 14.37
CA SER A 116 -12.30 -3.70 15.06
C SER A 116 -13.54 -2.84 14.79
N ALA A 117 -14.04 -2.84 13.55
CA ALA A 117 -15.23 -2.10 13.17
C ALA A 117 -16.50 -2.69 13.82
N GLU A 118 -16.61 -4.02 13.88
CA GLU A 118 -17.74 -4.72 14.51
C GLU A 118 -17.84 -4.45 16.02
N ILE A 119 -16.72 -4.45 16.74
CA ILE A 119 -16.71 -4.33 18.21
C ILE A 119 -16.41 -2.91 18.71
N GLY A 120 -16.00 -1.98 17.83
CA GLY A 120 -15.62 -0.62 18.19
C GLY A 120 -14.36 -0.50 19.05
N GLN A 121 -13.43 -1.46 18.96
CA GLN A 121 -12.22 -1.51 19.78
C GLN A 121 -11.00 -1.89 18.96
N ARG A 122 -9.82 -1.40 19.39
CA ARG A 122 -8.55 -1.73 18.76
C ARG A 122 -8.21 -3.21 18.93
N ILE A 123 -7.94 -3.89 17.82
CA ILE A 123 -7.36 -5.23 17.82
C ILE A 123 -5.83 -5.14 17.91
N THR A 124 -5.22 -5.97 18.77
CA THR A 124 -3.77 -6.01 18.97
C THR A 124 -3.24 -7.41 18.68
N PHE A 125 -2.21 -7.49 17.83
CA PHE A 125 -1.48 -8.72 17.57
C PHE A 125 -0.37 -8.88 18.62
N HIS A 126 -0.31 -10.04 19.26
CA HIS A 126 0.80 -10.41 20.14
C HIS A 126 1.61 -11.50 19.42
N GLY A 127 2.85 -11.21 19.03
CA GLY A 127 3.77 -12.19 18.45
C GLY A 127 4.02 -12.08 16.94
N CYS A 128 4.60 -10.97 16.51
CA CYS A 128 5.46 -10.93 15.31
C CYS A 128 6.83 -10.44 15.74
#